data_AF-A0A3B8KYR3-F1
#
_entry.id   AF-A0A3B8KYR3-F1
#
_cell.length_a   1.000
_cell.length_b   1.000
_cell.length_c   1.000
_cell.angle_alpha   90.00
_cell.angle_beta   90.00
_cell.angle_gamma   90.00
#
_symmetry.space_group_name_H-M   'P 1'
#
loop_
_entity.id
_entity.type
_entity.pdbx_description
1 polymer ?
#
loop_
_entity_poly.entity_id
_entity_poly.type
_entity_poly.pdbx_seq_one_letter_code
_entity_poly.pdbx_strand_id
1 'polypeptide(L)'
;DGHVQEDFHLRKRMVEKRLRKMEGLKKETVPPTLLGTEDYDSLVVAWGSTRHIVEEAVKRLGRKGTAVLHFSQVYPLPKETESYLRKAKIVVDVEGNATGQLARLIRTETGFEIPRRILSYTGLQMSVEFVADELRKLLSREV
;
A
#
# COMPACT_ATOMS: atom_id res chain seq x y z
N ASP A 1 -8.04 -23.87 29.99
CA ASP A 1 -6.94 -23.40 30.85
C ASP A 1 -5.66 -22.97 30.13
N GLY A 2 -5.53 -23.13 28.80
CA GLY A 2 -4.40 -22.52 28.08
C GLY A 2 -3.02 -23.10 28.45
N HIS A 3 -2.99 -24.24 29.14
CA HIS A 3 -1.76 -24.93 29.54
C HIS A 3 -0.96 -25.41 28.33
N VAL A 4 0.35 -25.57 28.53
CA VAL A 4 1.27 -26.14 27.55
C VAL A 4 0.81 -27.55 27.18
N GLN A 5 0.68 -27.82 25.88
CA GLN A 5 0.38 -29.14 25.34
C GLN A 5 1.15 -29.36 24.04
N GLU A 6 1.71 -30.56 23.91
CA GLU A 6 2.53 -30.99 22.76
C GLU A 6 1.80 -31.99 21.85
N ASP A 7 0.51 -32.27 22.13
CA ASP A 7 -0.31 -33.16 21.30
C ASP A 7 -0.42 -32.65 19.85
N PHE A 8 -0.05 -33.50 18.88
CA PHE A 8 0.01 -33.16 17.46
C PHE A 8 -1.37 -32.78 16.88
N HIS A 9 -2.43 -33.46 17.32
CA HIS A 9 -3.79 -33.18 16.83
C HIS A 9 -4.32 -31.85 17.37
N LEU A 10 -4.15 -31.61 18.67
CA LEU A 10 -4.50 -30.37 19.33
C LEU A 10 -3.72 -29.20 18.74
N ARG A 11 -2.41 -29.39 18.48
CA ARG A 11 -1.56 -28.39 17.83
C ARG A 11 -2.17 -27.96 16.50
N LYS A 12 -2.54 -28.90 15.62
CA LYS A 12 -3.20 -28.60 14.33
C LYS A 12 -4.53 -27.87 14.52
N ARG A 13 -5.43 -28.39 15.37
CA ARG A 13 -6.73 -27.74 15.66
C ARG A 13 -6.57 -26.30 16.15
N MET A 14 -5.57 -26.05 16.99
CA MET A 14 -5.31 -24.70 17.53
C MET A 14 -4.72 -23.76 16.47
N VAL A 15 -3.92 -24.26 15.52
CA VAL A 15 -3.46 -23.48 14.36
C VAL A 15 -4.64 -23.11 13.47
N GLU A 16 -5.47 -24.09 13.09
CA GLU A 16 -6.67 -23.86 12.28
C GLU A 16 -7.62 -22.86 12.94
N LYS A 17 -7.79 -22.94 14.27
CA LYS A 17 -8.57 -21.96 15.05
C LYS A 17 -8.04 -20.54 14.89
N ARG A 18 -6.72 -20.34 14.92
CA ARG A 18 -6.10 -19.01 14.73
C ARG A 18 -6.25 -18.55 13.28
N LEU A 19 -6.08 -19.45 12.31
CA LEU A 19 -6.22 -19.14 10.89
C LEU A 19 -7.65 -18.70 10.53
N ARG A 20 -8.68 -19.32 11.10
CA ARG A 20 -10.08 -18.90 10.89
C ARG A 20 -10.36 -17.45 11.31
N LYS A 21 -9.60 -16.88 12.24
CA LYS A 21 -9.73 -15.45 12.59
C LYS A 21 -9.39 -14.54 11.40
N MET A 22 -8.46 -14.97 10.55
CA MET A 22 -8.07 -14.23 9.35
C MET A 22 -9.24 -14.08 8.36
N GLU A 23 -10.08 -15.10 8.24
CA GLU A 23 -11.26 -15.06 7.38
C GLU A 23 -12.28 -14.03 7.85
N GLY A 24 -12.40 -13.84 9.17
CA GLY A 24 -13.18 -12.77 9.77
C GLY A 24 -12.57 -11.39 9.49
N LEU A 25 -11.27 -11.23 9.77
CA LEU A 25 -10.56 -9.97 9.54
C LEU A 25 -10.63 -9.51 8.08
N LYS A 26 -10.55 -10.43 7.12
CA LYS A 26 -10.69 -10.14 5.67
C LYS A 26 -12.08 -9.59 5.28
N LYS A 27 -13.10 -9.74 6.13
CA LYS A 27 -14.46 -9.18 5.92
C LYS A 27 -14.63 -7.80 6.54
N GLU A 28 -13.75 -7.43 7.47
CA GLU A 28 -13.79 -6.20 8.26
C GLU A 28 -12.57 -5.32 7.99
N THR A 29 -11.91 -5.49 6.83
CA THR A 29 -10.77 -4.67 6.45
C THR A 29 -11.17 -3.21 6.31
N VAL A 30 -10.27 -2.31 6.72
CA VAL A 30 -10.46 -0.88 6.53
C VAL A 30 -10.11 -0.52 5.08
N PRO A 31 -11.05 0.03 4.29
CA PRO A 31 -10.80 0.39 2.91
C PRO A 31 -9.70 1.47 2.81
N PRO A 32 -8.85 1.44 1.77
CA PRO A 32 -7.91 2.53 1.55
C PRO A 32 -8.68 3.82 1.20
N THR A 33 -8.10 4.96 1.56
CA THR A 33 -8.66 6.27 1.22
C THR A 33 -8.12 6.72 -0.13
N LEU A 34 -8.99 6.88 -1.13
CA LEU A 34 -8.66 7.55 -2.38
C LEU A 34 -8.76 9.07 -2.19
N LEU A 35 -7.70 9.80 -2.52
CA LEU A 35 -7.62 11.26 -2.46
C LEU A 35 -7.35 11.80 -3.86
N GLY A 36 -8.11 12.80 -4.29
CA GLY A 36 -8.00 13.39 -5.62
C GLY A 36 -9.15 12.97 -6.54
N THR A 37 -8.87 12.94 -7.85
CA THR A 37 -9.88 12.57 -8.86
C THR A 37 -10.17 11.07 -8.82
N GLU A 38 -11.43 10.68 -9.05
CA GLU A 38 -11.76 9.27 -9.29
C GLU A 38 -11.32 8.83 -10.68
N ASP A 39 -11.30 9.73 -11.67
CA ASP A 39 -10.83 9.45 -13.03
C ASP A 39 -9.33 9.74 -13.16
N TYR A 40 -8.52 8.88 -12.54
CA TYR A 40 -7.06 8.98 -12.55
C TYR A 40 -6.43 8.08 -13.61
N ASP A 41 -5.38 8.58 -14.27
CA ASP A 41 -4.47 7.78 -15.09
C ASP A 41 -3.23 7.33 -14.31
N SER A 42 -2.90 8.06 -13.25
CA SER A 42 -1.72 7.86 -12.40
C SER A 42 -2.14 7.72 -10.94
N LEU A 43 -1.63 6.71 -10.25
CA LEU A 43 -1.95 6.45 -8.85
C LEU A 43 -0.70 6.37 -8.00
N VAL A 44 -0.67 7.15 -6.92
CA VAL A 44 0.41 7.12 -5.92
C VAL A 44 -0.07 6.36 -4.69
N VAL A 45 0.55 5.22 -4.40
CA VAL A 45 0.26 4.39 -3.24
C VAL A 45 1.10 4.84 -2.06
N ALA A 46 0.47 5.02 -0.90
CA ALA A 46 1.12 5.49 0.32
C ALA A 46 0.51 4.81 1.55
N TRP A 47 1.26 4.76 2.65
CA TRP A 47 0.75 4.21 3.92
C TRP A 47 1.32 4.90 5.14
N GLY A 48 0.62 4.78 6.27
CA GLY A 48 1.06 5.34 7.54
C GLY A 48 1.30 6.85 7.47
N SER A 49 2.43 7.30 8.02
CA SER A 49 2.79 8.72 8.18
C SER A 49 3.07 9.46 6.87
N THR A 50 3.19 8.75 5.74
CA THR A 50 3.51 9.35 4.43
C THR A 50 2.30 10.05 3.79
N ARG A 51 1.08 9.85 4.31
CA ARG A 51 -0.18 10.36 3.75
C ARG A 51 -0.10 11.83 3.31
N HIS A 52 0.15 12.72 4.26
CA HIS A 52 0.06 14.15 4.02
C HIS A 52 1.21 14.66 3.14
N ILE A 53 2.37 14.02 3.23
CA ILE A 53 3.53 14.34 2.39
C ILE A 53 3.21 14.03 0.93
N VAL A 54 2.66 12.84 0.67
CA VAL A 54 2.31 12.40 -0.69
C VAL A 54 1.15 13.21 -1.24
N GLU A 55 0.12 13.47 -0.42
CA GLU A 55 -1.03 14.30 -0.81
C GLU A 55 -0.57 15.71 -1.24
N GLU A 56 0.27 16.35 -0.43
CA GLU A 56 0.80 17.68 -0.75
C GLU A 56 1.76 17.63 -1.95
N ALA A 57 2.59 16.59 -2.08
CA ALA A 57 3.47 16.43 -3.23
C ALA A 57 2.71 16.28 -4.55
N VAL A 58 1.60 15.53 -4.55
CA VAL A 58 0.71 15.41 -5.72
C VAL A 58 0.02 16.75 -6.04
N LYS A 59 -0.42 17.51 -5.02
CA LYS A 59 -0.95 18.87 -5.22
C LYS A 59 0.09 19.78 -5.89
N ARG A 60 1.33 19.79 -5.38
CA ARG A 60 2.43 20.60 -5.95
C ARG A 60 2.87 20.16 -7.34
N LEU A 61 2.74 18.86 -7.65
CA LEU A 61 3.02 18.35 -9.00
C LEU A 61 2.07 18.99 -10.03
N GLY A 62 0.82 19.29 -9.65
CA GLY A 62 -0.16 19.97 -10.51
C GLY A 62 -0.62 19.16 -11.74
N ARG A 63 -0.22 17.88 -11.84
CA ARG A 63 -0.62 16.99 -12.93
C ARG A 63 -2.07 16.54 -12.72
N LYS A 64 -2.95 16.87 -13.67
CA LYS A 64 -4.32 16.34 -13.73
C LYS A 64 -4.28 14.83 -13.93
N GLY A 65 -5.23 14.09 -13.36
CA GLY A 65 -5.28 12.63 -13.49
C GLY A 65 -4.41 11.87 -12.48
N THR A 66 -3.72 12.54 -11.55
CA THR A 66 -2.99 11.87 -10.46
C THR A 66 -3.84 11.81 -9.19
N ALA A 67 -4.04 10.61 -8.66
CA ALA A 67 -4.69 10.37 -7.36
C ALA A 67 -3.74 9.69 -6.37
N VAL A 68 -4.08 9.76 -5.09
CA VAL A 68 -3.35 9.09 -4.00
C VAL A 68 -4.23 8.02 -3.38
N LEU A 69 -3.72 6.79 -3.27
CA LEU A 69 -4.36 5.72 -2.52
C LEU A 69 -3.62 5.50 -1.21
N HIS A 70 -4.23 5.89 -0.09
CA HIS A 70 -3.63 5.78 1.23
C HIS A 70 -4.17 4.58 2.01
N PHE A 71 -3.26 3.76 2.54
CA PHE A 71 -3.57 2.63 3.42
C PHE A 71 -3.35 3.02 4.89
N SER A 72 -4.43 3.02 5.68
CA SER A 72 -4.37 3.09 7.15
C SER A 72 -4.15 1.71 7.78
N GLN A 73 -4.61 0.66 7.09
CA GLN A 73 -4.36 -0.74 7.39
C GLN A 73 -3.66 -1.38 6.19
N VAL A 74 -2.51 -2.01 6.44
CA VAL A 74 -1.72 -2.68 5.38
C VAL A 74 -1.98 -4.18 5.30
N TYR A 75 -2.51 -4.79 6.37
CA TYR A 75 -2.85 -6.22 6.39
C TYR A 75 -4.04 -6.52 7.33
N PRO A 76 -4.99 -7.38 6.92
CA PRO A 76 -5.15 -7.96 5.58
C PRO A 76 -5.41 -6.87 4.53
N LEU A 77 -5.01 -7.12 3.28
CA LEU A 77 -5.24 -6.16 2.21
C LEU A 77 -6.73 -6.13 1.85
N PRO A 78 -7.36 -4.93 1.74
CA PRO A 78 -8.76 -4.81 1.29
C PRO A 78 -8.94 -5.37 -0.13
N LYS A 79 -10.07 -6.04 -0.39
CA LYS A 79 -10.33 -6.75 -1.66
C LYS A 79 -10.38 -5.82 -2.87
N GLU A 80 -10.83 -4.60 -2.66
CA GLU A 80 -10.95 -3.54 -3.66
C GLU A 80 -9.59 -2.98 -4.09
N THR A 81 -8.50 -3.29 -3.38
CA THR A 81 -7.15 -2.77 -3.68
C THR A 81 -6.75 -3.00 -5.14
N GLU A 82 -6.96 -4.22 -5.65
CA GLU A 82 -6.60 -4.57 -7.02
C GLU A 82 -7.35 -3.72 -8.06
N SER A 83 -8.62 -3.38 -7.79
CA SER A 83 -9.43 -2.57 -8.71
C SER A 83 -8.89 -1.16 -8.85
N TYR A 84 -8.42 -0.54 -7.76
CA TYR A 84 -7.78 0.76 -7.81
C TYR A 84 -6.48 0.71 -8.62
N LEU A 85 -5.66 -0.30 -8.39
CA LEU A 85 -4.36 -0.46 -9.04
C LEU A 85 -4.50 -0.67 -10.55
N ARG A 86 -5.43 -1.53 -10.98
CA ARG A 86 -5.64 -1.85 -12.41
C ARG A 86 -6.27 -0.70 -13.20
N LYS A 87 -6.96 0.23 -12.54
CA LYS A 87 -7.52 1.42 -13.20
C LYS A 87 -6.43 2.39 -13.68
N ALA A 88 -5.31 2.48 -12.96
CA ALA A 88 -4.21 3.35 -13.32
C ALA A 88 -3.34 2.77 -14.43
N LYS A 89 -2.88 3.64 -15.34
CA LYS A 89 -1.82 3.33 -16.31
C LYS A 89 -0.45 3.31 -15.63
N ILE A 90 -0.26 4.20 -14.65
CA ILE A 90 0.98 4.32 -13.90
C ILE A 90 0.68 4.23 -12.42
N VAL A 91 1.31 3.27 -11.73
CA VAL A 91 1.28 3.19 -10.27
C VAL A 91 2.68 3.46 -9.73
N VAL A 92 2.78 4.33 -8.73
CA VAL A 92 4.01 4.63 -7.99
C VAL A 92 3.77 4.36 -6.52
N ASP A 93 4.64 3.57 -5.88
CA ASP A 93 4.58 3.30 -4.45
C ASP A 93 5.57 4.20 -3.68
N VAL A 94 5.16 4.74 -2.54
CA VAL A 94 5.96 5.66 -1.71
C VAL A 94 6.06 5.12 -0.29
N GLU A 95 7.27 4.75 0.12
CA GLU A 95 7.49 4.11 1.42
C GLU A 95 8.76 4.60 2.13
N GLY A 96 8.66 4.71 3.46
CA GLY A 96 9.80 4.98 4.35
C GLY A 96 10.59 3.71 4.71
N ASN A 97 10.85 2.82 3.75
CA ASN A 97 11.71 1.66 3.94
C ASN A 97 12.52 1.32 2.67
N ALA A 98 13.63 0.61 2.84
CA ALA A 98 14.58 0.33 1.76
C ALA A 98 14.12 -0.74 0.74
N THR A 99 13.01 -1.45 1.00
CA THR A 99 12.67 -2.68 0.24
C THR A 99 11.34 -2.62 -0.51
N GLY A 100 10.52 -1.60 -0.26
CA GLY A 100 9.15 -1.50 -0.79
C GLY A 100 8.28 -2.63 -0.24
N GLN A 101 8.14 -2.69 1.08
CA GLN A 101 7.44 -3.79 1.76
C GLN A 101 5.95 -3.84 1.41
N LEU A 102 5.27 -2.69 1.36
CA LEU A 102 3.87 -2.62 0.94
C LEU A 102 3.72 -3.03 -0.53
N ALA A 103 4.58 -2.52 -1.42
CA ALA A 103 4.55 -2.94 -2.83
C ALA A 103 4.73 -4.47 -2.99
N ARG A 104 5.62 -5.09 -2.19
CA ARG A 104 5.81 -6.55 -2.18
C ARG A 104 4.61 -7.30 -1.61
N LEU A 105 3.98 -6.77 -0.56
CA LEU A 105 2.76 -7.34 0.01
C LEU A 105 1.61 -7.28 -0.99
N ILE A 106 1.40 -6.12 -1.64
CA ILE A 106 0.42 -5.95 -2.71
C ILE A 106 0.64 -6.98 -3.82
N ARG A 107 1.88 -7.15 -4.28
CA ARG A 107 2.21 -8.17 -5.28
C ARG A 107 1.87 -9.58 -4.80
N THR A 108 2.14 -9.89 -3.54
CA THR A 108 1.88 -11.23 -2.98
C THR A 108 0.39 -11.52 -2.89
N GLU A 109 -0.42 -10.55 -2.46
CA GLU A 109 -1.85 -10.73 -2.24
C GLU A 109 -2.69 -10.57 -3.51
N THR A 110 -2.22 -9.79 -4.50
CA THR A 110 -3.01 -9.42 -5.70
C THR A 110 -2.36 -9.84 -7.02
N GLY A 111 -1.09 -10.23 -7.01
CA GLY A 111 -0.30 -10.44 -8.23
C GLY A 111 0.08 -9.14 -8.96
N PHE A 112 -0.39 -7.97 -8.53
CA PHE A 112 -0.09 -6.70 -9.17
C PHE A 112 1.32 -6.20 -8.81
N GLU A 113 2.16 -5.97 -9.81
CA GLU A 113 3.51 -5.46 -9.60
C GLU A 113 3.55 -3.93 -9.71
N ILE A 114 4.12 -3.28 -8.69
CA ILE A 114 4.43 -1.84 -8.70
C ILE A 114 5.94 -1.67 -8.88
N PRO A 115 6.44 -1.44 -10.12
CA PRO A 115 7.88 -1.33 -10.38
C PRO A 115 8.44 0.05 -10.05
N ARG A 116 7.63 1.11 -10.13
CA ARG A 116 8.03 2.48 -9.82
C ARG A 116 7.87 2.74 -8.33
N ARG A 117 8.96 3.07 -7.63
CA ARG A 117 8.96 3.25 -6.17
C ARG A 117 9.80 4.46 -5.76
N ILE A 118 9.32 5.19 -4.77
CA ILE A 118 10.03 6.25 -4.07
C ILE A 118 10.28 5.74 -2.66
N LEU A 119 11.52 5.37 -2.37
CA LEU A 119 11.90 4.76 -1.11
C LEU A 119 12.83 5.69 -0.34
N SER A 120 12.57 5.85 0.96
CA SER A 120 13.48 6.55 1.87
C SER A 120 13.84 5.65 3.06
N TYR A 121 15.10 5.69 3.46
CA TYR A 121 15.65 4.87 4.54
C TYR A 121 16.82 5.57 5.23
N THR A 122 16.79 6.91 5.25
CA THR A 122 17.82 7.75 5.88
C THR A 122 17.63 7.88 7.39
N GLY A 123 16.52 7.38 7.94
CA GLY A 123 16.10 7.59 9.33
C GLY A 123 15.33 8.89 9.56
N LEU A 124 15.19 9.73 8.53
CA LEU A 124 14.39 10.97 8.56
C LEU A 124 13.09 10.79 7.77
N GLN A 125 12.09 11.63 8.09
CA GLN A 125 10.86 11.70 7.32
C GLN A 125 11.13 12.32 5.93
N MET A 126 10.45 11.84 4.91
CA MET A 126 10.53 12.41 3.56
C MET A 126 9.99 13.85 3.54
N SER A 127 10.63 14.73 2.78
CA SER A 127 10.07 16.05 2.51
C SER A 127 9.08 16.00 1.34
N VAL A 128 8.16 16.96 1.32
CA VAL A 128 7.20 17.12 0.21
C VAL A 128 7.94 17.38 -1.10
N GLU A 129 9.00 18.19 -1.06
CA GLU A 129 9.81 18.56 -2.20
C GLU A 129 10.48 17.34 -2.83
N PHE A 130 11.08 16.48 -1.99
CA PHE A 130 11.71 15.24 -2.44
C PHE A 130 10.70 14.33 -3.16
N VAL A 131 9.53 14.11 -2.55
CA VAL A 131 8.50 13.25 -3.16
C VAL A 131 7.98 13.86 -4.45
N ALA A 132 7.72 15.17 -4.49
CA ALA A 132 7.23 15.85 -5.69
C ALA A 132 8.23 15.77 -6.87
N ASP A 133 9.52 15.94 -6.58
CA ASP A 133 10.56 15.86 -7.60
C ASP A 133 10.74 14.44 -8.15
N GLU A 134 10.70 13.42 -7.29
CA GLU A 134 10.74 12.02 -7.72
C GLU A 134 9.49 11.62 -8.50
N LEU A 135 8.30 12.06 -8.07
CA LEU A 135 7.06 11.85 -8.83
C LEU A 135 7.15 12.48 -10.21
N ARG A 136 7.69 13.70 -10.34
CA ARG A 136 7.87 14.36 -11.64
C ARG A 136 8.75 13.52 -12.57
N LYS A 137 9.82 12.90 -12.07
CA LYS A 137 10.71 12.02 -12.86
C LYS A 137 10.02 10.74 -13.29
N LEU A 138 9.24 10.12 -12.40
CA LEU A 138 8.60 8.82 -12.66
C LEU A 138 7.35 8.91 -13.54
N LEU A 139 6.63 10.03 -13.50
CA LEU A 139 5.40 10.27 -14.25
C LEU A 139 5.61 10.96 -15.60
N SER A 140 6.78 11.57 -15.85
CA SER A 140 7.12 12.20 -17.14
C SER A 140 7.74 11.25 -18.16
N ARG A 141 8.22 10.08 -17.73
CA ARG A 141 8.70 9.03 -18.63
C ARG A 141 7.52 8.26 -19.22
N GLU A 142 6.92 8.84 -20.26
CA GLU A 142 6.22 8.05 -21.27
C GLU A 142 7.29 7.32 -22.10
N VAL A 143 7.18 5.99 -22.18
CA VAL A 143 7.84 5.17 -23.20
C VAL A 143 6.90 5.09 -24.38
#